data_AF-A0A3D1S5Z3-F1
#
_entry.id   AF-A0A3D1S5Z3-F1
#
_cell.length_a   1.000
_cell.length_b   1.000
_cell.length_c   1.000
_cell.angle_alpha   90.00
_cell.angle_beta   90.00
_cell.angle_gamma   90.00
#
_symmetry.space_group_name_H-M   'P 1'
#
loop_
_entity.id
_entity.type
_entity.pdbx_description
1 polymer ?
#
loop_
_entity_poly.entity_id
_entity_poly.type
_entity_poly.pdbx_seq_one_letter_code
_entity_poly.pdbx_strand_id
1 'polypeptide(L)' 'MATKGVNKVIIVGNLGNDPEIRNLPNGGAVANLSVATSESWKDQQGQPQERTEWHRV' A
#
# COMPACT_ATOMS: atom_id res chain seq x y z
N MET A 1 22.95 11.30 17.70
CA MET A 1 22.83 11.15 16.24
C MET A 1 22.26 9.76 15.98
N ALA A 2 21.21 9.63 15.17
CA ALA A 2 20.68 8.31 14.84
C ALA A 2 21.72 7.52 14.04
N THR A 3 22.02 6.30 14.49
CA THR A 3 22.85 5.32 13.79
C THR A 3 22.15 4.86 12.51
N LYS A 4 22.91 4.51 11.47
CA LYS A 4 22.37 3.95 10.22
C LYS A 4 21.50 2.71 10.53
N GLY A 5 20.33 2.62 9.89
CA GLY A 5 19.39 1.51 10.02
C GLY A 5 18.70 1.20 8.70
N VAL A 6 17.94 0.10 8.63
CA VAL A 6 17.18 -0.30 7.44
C VAL A 6 15.69 -0.21 7.73
N ASN A 7 14.98 0.59 6.92
CA ASN A 7 13.53 0.59 6.84
C ASN A 7 13.15 0.19 5.40
N LYS A 8 12.46 -0.94 5.24
CA LYS A 8 12.07 -1.49 3.94
C LYS A 8 10.65 -2.05 4.03
N VAL A 9 9.82 -1.70 3.06
CA VAL A 9 8.48 -2.25 2.86
C VAL A 9 8.42 -2.85 1.46
N ILE A 10 7.82 -4.03 1.32
CA ILE A 10 7.54 -4.71 0.05
C ILE A 10 6.04 -4.98 0.02
N ILE A 11 5.35 -4.49 -1.01
CA ILE A 11 3.90 -4.62 -1.16
C ILE A 11 3.62 -5.33 -2.48
N VAL A 12 2.82 -6.39 -2.44
CA VAL A 12 2.31 -7.08 -3.63
C VAL A 12 0.80 -7.08 -3.52
N GLY A 13 0.13 -6.39 -4.43
CA GLY A 13 -1.31 -6.17 -4.38
C GLY A 13 -1.84 -5.58 -5.67
N ASN A 14 -3.09 -5.16 -5.66
CA ASN A 14 -3.79 -4.64 -6.83
C ASN A 14 -4.02 -3.13 -6.70
N LEU A 15 -3.94 -2.39 -7.81
CA LEU A 15 -4.34 -0.98 -7.82
C LEU A 15 -5.86 -0.87 -7.62
N GLY A 16 -6.29 0.01 -6.70
CA GLY A 16 -7.71 0.30 -6.49
C GLY A 16 -8.28 1.33 -7.47
N ASN A 17 -7.41 2.12 -8.08
CA ASN A 17 -7.74 3.16 -9.05
C ASN A 17 -6.52 3.42 -9.94
N ASP A 18 -6.75 4.11 -11.05
CA ASP A 18 -5.68 4.59 -11.91
C ASP A 18 -4.70 5.49 -11.13
N PRO A 19 -3.39 5.44 -11.40
CA PRO A 19 -2.40 6.30 -10.76
C PRO A 19 -2.76 7.79 -10.86
N GLU A 20 -2.71 8.50 -9.73
CA GLU A 20 -2.88 9.96 -9.72
C GLU A 20 -1.53 10.64 -9.99
N ILE A 21 -1.37 11.24 -11.17
CA ILE A 21 -0.14 11.93 -11.57
C ILE A 21 -0.26 13.43 -11.32
N ARG A 22 0.70 14.00 -10.60
CA ARG A 22 0.84 15.44 -10.36
C ARG A 22 2.20 15.93 -10.85
N ASN A 23 2.18 16.91 -11.77
CA ASN A 23 3.38 17.61 -12.21
C ASN A 23 3.70 18.75 -11.25
N LEU A 24 4.91 18.75 -10.73
CA LEU A 24 5.40 19.75 -9.80
C LEU A 24 5.95 20.98 -10.57
N PRO A 25 5.89 22.19 -9.99
CA PRO A 25 6.40 23.41 -10.63
C PRO A 25 7.89 23.38 -10.99
N ASN A 26 8.67 22.52 -10.32
CA ASN A 26 10.10 22.32 -10.59
C ASN A 26 10.38 21.33 -11.73
N GLY A 27 9.36 20.85 -12.44
CA GLY A 27 9.48 19.94 -13.57
C GLY A 27 9.50 18.45 -13.20
N GLY A 28 9.40 18.10 -11.91
CA GLY A 28 9.24 16.71 -11.48
C GLY A 28 7.79 16.21 -11.64
N ALA A 29 7.60 14.90 -11.76
CA ALA A 29 6.28 14.27 -11.68
C ALA A 29 6.21 13.35 -10.47
N VAL A 30 5.07 13.37 -9.76
CA VAL A 30 4.77 12.50 -8.63
C VAL A 30 3.54 11.66 -8.97
N ALA A 31 3.64 10.35 -8.80
CA ALA A 31 2.49 9.44 -8.85
C ALA A 31 2.05 9.13 -7.41
N ASN A 32 0.74 9.12 -7.15
CA ASN A 32 0.17 8.48 -5.97
C ASN A 32 -0.59 7.23 -6.41
N LEU A 33 -0.32 6.10 -5.75
CA LEU A 33 -0.98 4.82 -5.97
C LEU A 33 -1.78 4.45 -4.71
N SER A 34 -2.92 3.80 -4.92
CA SER A 34 -3.66 3.11 -3.86
C SER A 34 -3.60 1.61 -4.14
N VAL A 35 -2.93 0.85 -3.29
CA VAL A 35 -2.72 -0.60 -3.47
C VAL A 35 -3.50 -1.37 -2.41
N ALA A 36 -4.37 -2.28 -2.84
CA ALA A 36 -5.09 -3.20 -1.98
C ALA A 36 -4.29 -4.49 -1.74
N THR A 37 -4.20 -4.90 -0.48
CA THR A 37 -3.78 -6.25 -0.06
C THR A 37 -4.87 -6.87 0.80
N SER A 38 -5.27 -8.12 0.54
CA SER A 38 -6.26 -8.83 1.36
C SER A 38 -5.63 -10.00 2.10
N GLU A 39 -6.06 -10.21 3.34
CA GLU A 39 -5.82 -11.43 4.11
C GLU A 39 -7.16 -12.14 4.37
N SER A 40 -7.19 -13.46 4.18
CA SER A 40 -8.35 -14.30 4.50
C SER A 40 -7.96 -15.33 5.56
N TRP A 41 -8.76 -15.44 6.61
CA TRP A 41 -8.55 -16.40 7.69
C TRP A 41 -9.87 -16.94 8.21
N LYS A 42 -9.84 -17.96 9.09
CA LYS A 42 -11.02 -18.39 9.83
C LYS A 42 -10.93 -17.84 11.25
N ASP A 43 -12.03 -17.27 11.75
CA ASP A 43 -12.11 -16.85 13.15
C ASP A 43 -12.23 -18.05 14.11
N GLN A 44 -12.31 -17.75 15.42
CA GLN A 44 -12.43 -18.77 16.46
C GLN A 44 -13.72 -19.60 16.37
N GLN A 45 -14.75 -19.09 15.69
CA GLN A 45 -16.03 -19.77 15.47
C GLN A 45 -16.03 -20.56 14.14
N GLY A 46 -14.90 -20.57 13.43
CA GLY A 46 -14.71 -21.26 12.16
C GLY A 46 -15.27 -20.53 10.95
N GLN A 47 -15.76 -19.31 11.12
CA GLN A 47 -16.31 -18.52 10.01
C GLN A 47 -15.18 -17.90 9.19
N PRO A 48 -15.26 -17.94 7.84
CA PRO A 48 -14.31 -17.25 7.00
C PRO A 48 -14.43 -15.73 7.19
N GLN A 49 -13.30 -15.09 7.36
CA GLN A 49 -13.14 -13.63 7.45
C GLN A 49 -12.20 -13.18 6.34
N GLU A 50 -12.43 -11.99 5.81
CA GLU A 50 -11.54 -11.31 4.88
C GLU A 50 -11.32 -9.87 5.37
N ARG A 51 -10.07 -9.41 5.28
CA ARG A 51 -9.73 -8.01 5.53
C ARG A 51 -8.82 -7.49 4.45
N THR A 52 -9.24 -6.38 3.86
CA THR A 52 -8.43 -5.62 2.91
C THR A 52 -7.78 -4.43 3.59
N GLU A 53 -6.50 -4.22 3.33
CA GLU A 53 -5.74 -3.03 3.68
C GLU A 53 -5.41 -2.23 2.43
N TRP A 54 -5.41 -0.91 2.58
CA TRP A 54 -5.11 0.04 1.50
C TRP A 54 -3.84 0.80 1.81
N HIS A 55 -2.84 0.62 0.95
CA HIS A 55 -1.53 1.27 1.05
C HIS A 55 -1.49 2.47 0.10
N ARG A 56 -1.07 3.63 0.61
CA ARG A 56 -0.79 4.81 -0.22
C ARG A 56 0.71 4.83 -0.55
N VAL A 57 1.04 4.73 -1.83
CA VAL A 57 2.42 4.68 -2.35
C VAL A 57 2.70 5.90 -3.22
#